data_AF-A0A842R6H3-F1
#
_entry.id   AF-A0A842R6H3-F1
#
_cell.length_a   1.000
_cell.length_b   1.000
_cell.length_c   1.000
_cell.angle_alpha   90.00
_cell.angle_beta   90.00
_cell.angle_gamma   90.00
#
_symmetry.space_group_name_H-M   'P 1'
#
loop_
_entity.id
_entity.type
_entity.pdbx_description
1 polymer ?
#
loop_
_entity_poly.entity_id
_entity_poly.type
_entity_poly.pdbx_seq_one_letter_code
_entity_poly.pdbx_strand_id
1 'polypeptide(L)'
;MDSLGMRMALGDIGISILEAIKDVPMCIQDLSFLTGIPEECINPRISFLEMMGFTTYRDDILELTPNGKSKLATLSMSQHGW
;
A
#
# COMPACT_ATOMS: atom_id res chain seq x y z
N MET A 1 -3.88 6.77 16.52
CA MET A 1 -4.51 7.04 15.21
C MET A 1 -5.38 5.84 14.90
N ASP A 2 -6.69 6.03 14.95
CA ASP A 2 -7.67 4.95 14.75
C ASP A 2 -7.69 4.48 13.28
N SER A 3 -8.19 3.27 13.02
CA SER A 3 -8.18 2.63 11.69
C SER A 3 -8.83 3.50 10.60
N LEU A 4 -9.81 4.33 10.97
CA LEU A 4 -10.46 5.30 10.08
C LEU A 4 -9.54 6.45 9.65
N GLY A 5 -8.78 7.04 10.59
CA GLY A 5 -7.82 8.10 10.27
C GLY A 5 -6.70 7.61 9.35
N MET A 6 -6.35 6.33 9.47
CA MET A 6 -5.36 5.69 8.61
C MET A 6 -5.89 5.42 7.20
N ARG A 7 -7.16 4.99 7.04
CA ARG A 7 -7.81 4.88 5.72
C ARG A 7 -7.92 6.24 5.02
N MET A 8 -8.27 7.29 5.77
CA MET A 8 -8.32 8.66 5.24
C MET A 8 -6.96 9.18 4.78
N ALA A 9 -5.88 8.86 5.51
CA ALA A 9 -4.52 9.29 5.15
C ALA A 9 -3.95 8.54 3.94
N LEU A 10 -4.22 7.23 3.82
CA LEU A 10 -3.74 6.41 2.71
C LEU A 10 -4.55 6.62 1.43
N GLY A 11 -5.87 6.80 1.57
CA GLY A 11 -6.82 6.80 0.45
C GLY A 11 -6.91 5.43 -0.24
N ASP A 12 -7.86 5.31 -1.17
CA ASP A 12 -8.13 4.04 -1.85
C ASP A 12 -6.95 3.54 -2.68
N ILE A 13 -6.20 4.46 -3.30
CA ILE A 13 -4.99 4.13 -4.08
C ILE A 13 -3.90 3.56 -3.16
N GLY A 14 -3.67 4.18 -1.99
CA GLY A 14 -2.66 3.70 -1.05
C GLY A 14 -3.00 2.31 -0.51
N ILE A 15 -4.27 2.06 -0.19
CA ILE A 15 -4.73 0.74 0.25
C ILE A 15 -4.59 -0.29 -0.89
N SER A 16 -4.99 0.07 -2.10
CA SER A 16 -4.90 -0.81 -3.28
C SER A 16 -3.45 -1.21 -3.58
N ILE A 17 -2.51 -0.28 -3.46
CA ILE A 17 -1.07 -0.55 -3.60
C ILE A 17 -0.61 -1.54 -2.54
N LEU A 18 -0.93 -1.30 -1.26
CA LEU A 18 -0.50 -2.15 -0.15
C LEU A 18 -1.07 -3.57 -0.25
N GLU A 19 -2.34 -3.72 -0.64
CA GLU A 19 -2.96 -5.04 -0.86
C GLU A 19 -2.34 -5.76 -2.05
N ALA A 20 -2.02 -5.06 -3.15
CA ALA A 20 -1.41 -5.67 -4.34
C ALA A 20 -0.02 -6.28 -4.04
N ILE A 21 0.81 -5.60 -3.26
CA ILE A 21 2.19 -6.03 -2.95
C ILE A 21 2.30 -6.88 -1.66
N LYS A 22 1.16 -7.23 -1.04
CA LYS A 22 1.11 -7.87 0.27
C LYS A 22 1.81 -9.23 0.29
N ASP A 23 1.53 -10.02 -0.73
CA ASP A 23 1.99 -11.41 -0.83
C ASP A 23 3.19 -11.55 -1.78
N VAL A 24 3.29 -10.68 -2.80
CA VAL A 24 4.34 -10.72 -3.81
C VAL A 24 4.90 -9.31 -4.04
N PRO A 25 6.18 -9.07 -3.70
CA PRO A 25 6.88 -7.86 -4.12
C PRO A 25 6.90 -7.75 -5.64
N MET A 26 6.68 -6.54 -6.17
CA MET A 26 6.60 -6.33 -7.63
C MET A 26 7.08 -4.94 -8.02
N CYS A 27 7.42 -4.76 -9.30
CA CYS A 27 7.78 -3.46 -9.84
C CYS A 27 6.54 -2.58 -10.07
N ILE A 28 6.77 -1.29 -10.32
CA ILE A 28 5.69 -0.31 -10.53
C ILE A 28 4.87 -0.61 -11.77
N GLN A 29 5.50 -1.15 -12.81
CA GLN A 29 4.82 -1.53 -14.05
C GLN A 29 3.81 -2.66 -13.82
N ASP A 30 4.21 -3.71 -13.11
CA ASP A 30 3.33 -4.83 -12.77
C ASP A 30 2.20 -4.39 -11.83
N LEU A 31 2.51 -3.50 -10.89
CA LEU A 31 1.53 -2.91 -9.98
C LEU A 31 0.48 -2.07 -10.74
N SER A 32 0.93 -1.24 -11.69
CA SER A 32 0.07 -0.45 -12.59
C SER A 32 -0.85 -1.36 -13.40
N PHE A 33 -0.30 -2.43 -13.98
CA PHE A 33 -1.06 -3.42 -14.73
C PHE A 33 -2.09 -4.15 -13.86
N LEU A 34 -1.71 -4.60 -12.66
CA LEU A 34 -2.56 -5.36 -11.76
C LEU A 34 -3.71 -4.53 -11.18
N THR A 35 -3.41 -3.29 -10.79
CA THR A 35 -4.39 -2.39 -10.15
C THR A 35 -5.20 -1.57 -11.16
N GLY A 36 -4.75 -1.47 -12.41
CA GLY A 36 -5.31 -0.57 -13.41
C GLY A 36 -5.06 0.91 -13.11
N ILE A 37 -4.19 1.23 -12.16
CA ILE A 37 -3.88 2.60 -11.74
C ILE A 37 -2.66 3.08 -12.54
N PRO A 38 -2.73 4.23 -13.23
CA PRO A 38 -1.59 4.77 -13.96
C PRO A 38 -0.35 4.99 -13.08
N GLU A 39 0.85 4.76 -13.62
CA GLU A 39 2.12 4.92 -12.89
C GLU A 39 2.30 6.34 -12.33
N GLU A 40 1.83 7.36 -13.05
CA GLU A 40 1.77 8.76 -12.62
C GLU A 40 0.98 8.98 -11.32
N CYS A 41 -0.01 8.12 -11.04
CA CYS A 41 -0.79 8.13 -9.80
C CYS A 41 -0.15 7.26 -8.70
N ILE A 42 0.58 6.22 -9.10
CA ILE A 42 1.25 5.29 -8.17
C ILE A 42 2.52 5.90 -7.58
N ASN A 43 3.38 6.48 -8.41
CA ASN A 43 4.68 7.05 -8.01
C ASN A 43 4.60 7.99 -6.78
N PRO A 44 3.75 9.04 -6.77
CA PRO A 44 3.66 9.93 -5.61
C PRO A 44 3.13 9.22 -4.36
N ARG A 45 2.36 8.13 -4.53
CA ARG A 45 1.84 7.33 -3.42
C ARG A 45 2.90 6.42 -2.83
N ILE A 46 3.78 5.84 -3.65
CA ILE A 46 4.93 5.05 -3.17
C ILE A 46 5.81 5.92 -2.26
N SER A 47 6.18 7.13 -2.70
CA SER A 47 7.00 8.03 -1.87
C SER A 47 6.36 8.33 -0.51
N PHE A 48 5.04 8.52 -0.49
CA PHE A 48 4.30 8.70 0.77
C PHE A 48 4.31 7.44 1.65
N LEU A 49 4.09 6.26 1.07
CA LEU A 49 4.12 4.97 1.78
C LEU A 49 5.52 4.63 2.34
N GLU A 50 6.58 4.98 1.61
CA GLU A 50 7.97 4.85 2.07
C GLU A 50 8.27 5.83 3.21
N MET A 51 7.83 7.09 3.10
CA MET A 51 7.98 8.08 4.18
C MET A 51 7.25 7.66 5.46
N MET A 52 6.12 6.97 5.34
CA MET A 52 5.38 6.39 6.46
C MET A 52 6.01 5.08 6.98
N GLY A 53 7.04 4.56 6.30
CA GLY A 53 7.72 3.32 6.63
C GLY A 53 6.87 2.07 6.39
N PHE A 54 5.91 2.11 5.47
CA PHE A 54 5.04 0.97 5.12
C PHE A 54 5.60 0.15 3.96
N THR A 55 6.31 0.79 3.05
CA THR A 55 6.96 0.14 1.91
C THR A 55 8.46 0.45 1.90
N THR A 56 9.21 -0.35 1.16
CA THR A 56 10.56 0.01 0.70
C THR A 56 10.64 -0.32 -0.79
N TYR A 57 11.30 0.56 -1.54
CA TYR A 57 11.59 0.36 -2.95
C TYR A 57 13.09 0.10 -3.14
N ARG A 58 13.46 -1.09 -3.61
CA ARG A 58 14.86 -1.50 -3.82
C ARG A 58 14.96 -2.35 -5.07
N ASP A 59 16.01 -2.13 -5.85
CA ASP A 59 16.27 -2.91 -7.07
C ASP A 59 15.06 -2.99 -8.02
N ASP A 60 14.34 -1.87 -8.15
CA ASP A 60 13.10 -1.75 -8.95
C ASP A 60 11.90 -2.57 -8.43
N ILE A 61 11.98 -3.10 -7.21
CA ILE A 61 10.94 -3.89 -6.57
C ILE A 61 10.37 -3.13 -5.36
N LEU A 62 9.05 -3.04 -5.31
CA LEU A 62 8.30 -2.51 -4.19
C LEU A 62 7.84 -3.65 -3.27
N GLU A 63 8.14 -3.54 -1.98
CA GLU A 63 7.76 -4.54 -0.97
C GLU A 63 7.18 -3.89 0.29
N LEU A 64 6.35 -4.65 1.03
CA LEU A 64 5.91 -4.23 2.37
C LEU A 64 6.99 -4.43 3.42
N THR A 65 7.20 -3.40 4.23
CA THR A 65 7.95 -3.54 5.48
C THR A 65 7.14 -4.33 6.52
N PRO A 66 7.77 -4.82 7.61
CA PRO A 66 7.03 -5.40 8.73
C PRO A 66 5.95 -4.48 9.31
N ASN A 67 6.21 -3.17 9.34
CA ASN A 67 5.24 -2.16 9.76
C ASN A 67 4.08 -2.05 8.77
N GLY A 68 4.36 -2.03 7.46
CA GLY A 68 3.34 -2.05 6.41
C GLY A 68 2.41 -3.25 6.51
N LYS A 69 2.95 -4.45 6.70
CA LYS A 69 2.16 -5.69 6.88
C LYS A 69 1.24 -5.63 8.09
N SER A 70 1.77 -5.20 9.24
CA SER A 70 1.00 -5.07 10.48
C SER A 70 -0.13 -4.05 10.36
N LYS A 71 0.16 -2.91 9.73
CA LYS A 71 -0.83 -1.86 9.50
C LYS A 71 -1.90 -2.26 8.49
N LEU A 72 -1.53 -2.93 7.41
CA LEU A 72 -2.48 -3.46 6.43
C LEU A 72 -3.43 -4.48 7.08
N ALA A 73 -2.92 -5.42 7.88
CA ALA A 73 -3.76 -6.38 8.62
C ALA A 73 -4.77 -5.69 9.54
N THR A 74 -4.37 -4.58 10.19
CA THR A 74 -5.26 -3.76 11.03
C THR A 74 -6.37 -3.11 10.20
N LEU A 75 -6.08 -2.74 8.94
CA LEU A 75 -7.05 -2.14 8.03
C LEU A 75 -8.04 -3.18 7.51
N SER A 76 -7.61 -4.40 7.17
CA SER A 76 -8.47 -5.44 6.58
C SER A 76 -9.46 -6.05 7.59
N MET A 77 -9.22 -5.98 8.91
CA MET A 77 -10.08 -6.60 9.93
C MET A 77 -11.29 -5.75 10.39
N SER A 78 -11.40 -4.47 10.02
CA SER A 78 -12.58 -3.64 10.33
C SER A 78 -13.83 -3.95 9.48
N GLN A 79 -13.84 -5.02 8.67
CA GLN A 79 -14.99 -5.41 7.82
C GLN A 79 -15.98 -6.41 8.45
N HIS A 80 -15.74 -6.90 9.68
CA HIS A 80 -16.69 -7.76 10.39
C HIS A 80 -17.02 -7.21 11.78
N GLY A 81 -17.98 -6.31 11.83
CA GLY A 81 -18.57 -5.77 13.05
C GLY A 81 -19.75 -4.89 12.67
N TRP A 82 -20.88 -5.53 12.34
CA TRP A 82 -22.17 -4.87 12.27
C TRP A 82 -22.58 -4.38 13.66
#